data_AF-A0A6G9Y943-F1
#
_entry.id   AF-A0A6G9Y943-F1
#
_cell.length_a   1.000
_cell.length_b   1.000
_cell.length_c   1.000
_cell.angle_alpha   90.00
_cell.angle_beta   90.00
_cell.angle_gamma   90.00
#
_symmetry.space_group_name_H-M   'P 1'
#
loop_
_entity.id
_entity.type
_entity.pdbx_description
1 polymer ?
#
loop_
_entity_poly.entity_id
_entity_poly.type
_entity_poly.pdbx_seq_one_letter_code
_entity_poly.pdbx_strand_id
1 'polypeptide(L)'
;MAVAPIVVDLTRVSFLSLCGVDVLLAAALPGRRVELVVTARPLLRILELSGATAHLRVYNCLQDALTAQSVGGVPLLALDAVDERC
;
A
#
# COMPACT_ATOMS: atom_id res chain seq x y z
N MET A 1 -0.76 1.75 -22.86
CA MET A 1 0.12 0.84 -22.11
C MET A 1 -0.24 0.94 -20.64
N ALA A 2 -0.61 -0.14 -19.98
CA ALA A 2 -0.85 -0.11 -18.54
C ALA A 2 0.50 0.00 -17.83
N VAL A 3 0.68 1.04 -17.01
CA VAL A 3 1.90 1.20 -16.19
C VAL A 3 1.78 0.24 -15.02
N ALA A 4 2.79 -0.61 -14.83
CA ALA A 4 2.86 -1.49 -13.68
C ALA A 4 2.86 -0.64 -12.39
N PRO A 5 2.10 -1.04 -11.35
CA PRO A 5 2.13 -0.33 -10.08
C PRO A 5 3.53 -0.42 -9.45
N ILE A 6 3.87 0.59 -8.66
CA ILE A 6 5.09 0.63 -7.86
C ILE A 6 4.73 0.14 -6.46
N VAL A 7 5.38 -0.93 -6.00
CA VAL A 7 5.28 -1.38 -4.60
C VAL A 7 6.40 -0.75 -3.79
N VAL A 8 6.01 -0.10 -2.69
CA VAL A 8 6.92 0.50 -1.72
C VAL A 8 6.86 -0.34 -0.45
N ASP A 9 7.96 -1.02 -0.14
CA ASP A 9 8.10 -1.82 1.08
C ASP A 9 8.55 -0.93 2.25
N LEU A 10 7.67 -0.76 3.24
CA LEU A 10 7.89 0.02 4.46
C LEU A 10 8.09 -0.86 5.69
N THR A 11 8.28 -2.18 5.54
CA THR A 11 8.45 -3.12 6.67
C THR A 11 9.62 -2.77 7.59
N ARG A 12 10.67 -2.12 7.06
CA ARG A 12 11.84 -1.66 7.82
C ARG A 12 11.78 -0.18 8.21
N VAL A 13 10.68 0.51 7.91
CA VAL A 13 10.49 1.92 8.26
C VAL A 13 9.81 1.98 9.62
N SER A 14 10.49 2.56 10.60
CA SER A 14 9.99 2.66 11.98
C SER A 14 9.09 3.87 12.22
N PHE A 15 9.14 4.87 11.34
CA PHE A 15 8.38 6.11 11.47
C PHE A 15 8.07 6.74 10.11
N LEU A 16 6.87 7.32 9.97
CA LEU A 16 6.44 8.08 8.81
C LEU A 16 5.71 9.34 9.27
N SER A 17 6.24 10.52 8.97
CA SER A 17 5.56 11.78 9.25
C SER A 17 4.48 12.07 8.20
N LEU A 18 3.62 13.06 8.49
CA LEU A 18 2.64 13.57 7.51
C LEU A 18 3.28 13.98 6.18
N CYS A 19 4.45 14.61 6.20
CA CYS A 19 5.17 14.95 4.97
C CYS A 19 5.56 13.71 4.15
N GLY A 20 5.89 12.60 4.82
CA GLY A 20 6.15 11.33 4.14
C GLY A 20 4.88 10.73 3.52
N VAL A 21 3.73 10.88 4.18
CA VAL A 21 2.43 10.49 3.62
C VAL A 21 2.11 11.33 2.38
N ASP A 22 2.32 12.65 2.44
CA ASP A 22 2.10 13.56 1.30
C ASP A 22 2.95 13.16 0.09
N VAL A 23 4.21 12.75 0.32
CA VAL A 23 5.09 12.24 -0.75
C VAL A 23 4.55 10.96 -1.37
N LEU A 24 4.04 10.02 -0.56
CA LEU A 24 3.44 8.78 -1.07
C LEU A 24 2.17 9.05 -1.90
N LEU A 25 1.33 9.98 -1.44
CA LEU A 25 0.13 10.41 -2.17
C LEU A 25 0.50 11.14 -3.47
N ALA A 26 1.50 12.02 -3.44
CA ALA A 26 2.02 12.71 -4.62
C ALA A 26 2.73 11.75 -5.59
N ALA A 27 3.22 10.60 -5.14
CA ALA A 27 3.74 9.57 -6.04
C ALA A 27 2.61 8.82 -6.77
N ALA A 28 1.42 8.74 -6.16
CA ALA A 28 0.20 8.13 -6.70
C ALA A 28 -0.61 9.07 -7.63
N LEU A 29 0.08 9.91 -8.41
CA LEU A 29 -0.57 10.79 -9.40
C LEU A 29 -1.42 10.00 -10.41
N PRO A 30 -2.43 10.65 -11.04
CA PRO A 30 -3.23 10.03 -12.09
C PRO A 30 -2.39 9.30 -13.14
N GLY A 31 -2.65 8.01 -13.34
CA GLY A 31 -1.90 7.16 -14.26
C GLY A 31 -0.71 6.40 -13.64
N ARG A 32 -0.41 6.62 -12.36
CA ARG A 32 0.54 5.81 -11.57
C ARG A 32 -0.18 5.20 -10.39
N ARG A 33 0.05 3.90 -10.17
CA ARG A 33 -0.46 3.19 -8.99
C ARG A 33 0.70 2.97 -8.04
N VAL A 34 0.54 3.42 -6.80
CA VAL A 34 1.49 3.16 -5.71
C VAL A 34 0.78 2.29 -4.68
N GLU A 35 1.46 1.23 -4.30
CA GLU A 35 0.99 0.25 -3.32
C GLU A 35 2.03 0.13 -2.21
N LEU A 36 1.60 -0.08 -0.97
CA LEU A 36 2.45 -0.07 0.20
C LEU A 36 2.47 -1.45 0.86
N VAL A 37 3.63 -1.88 1.35
CA VAL A 37 3.73 -3.01 2.30
C VAL A 37 4.08 -2.46 3.67
N VAL A 38 3.19 -2.64 4.65
CA VAL A 38 3.32 -2.05 5.99
C VAL A 38 2.92 -3.07 7.04
N THR A 39 3.86 -3.43 7.90
CA THR A 39 3.62 -4.35 9.04
C THR A 39 3.56 -3.62 10.39
N ALA A 40 4.17 -2.43 10.47
CA ALA A 40 4.23 -1.66 11.71
C ALA A 40 2.88 -0.99 12.00
N ARG A 41 2.22 -1.38 13.11
CA ARG A 41 0.95 -0.78 13.56
C ARG A 41 0.96 0.75 13.65
N PRO A 42 2.03 1.43 14.13
CA PRO A 42 2.05 2.89 14.14
C PRO A 42 1.98 3.52 12.74
N LEU A 43 2.62 2.92 11.73
CA LEU A 43 2.57 3.41 10.36
C LEU A 43 1.18 3.20 9.75
N LEU A 44 0.59 2.02 9.94
CA LEU A 44 -0.80 1.75 9.53
C LEU A 44 -1.75 2.80 10.11
N ARG A 45 -1.59 3.11 11.40
CA ARG A 45 -2.44 4.09 12.07
C ARG A 45 -2.31 5.50 11.48
N ILE A 46 -1.10 5.92 11.10
CA ILE A 46 -0.87 7.23 10.47
C ILE A 46 -1.51 7.28 9.08
N LEU A 47 -1.41 6.20 8.30
CA LEU A 47 -2.05 6.11 6.98
C LEU A 47 -3.58 6.15 7.06
N GLU A 48 -4.17 5.51 8.06
CA GLU A 48 -5.62 5.58 8.32
C GLU A 48 -6.04 7.00 8.74
N LEU A 49 -5.36 7.59 9.72
CA LEU A 49 -5.71 8.91 10.27
C LEU A 49 -5.56 10.04 9.25
N SER A 50 -4.62 9.90 8.31
CA SER A 50 -4.44 10.85 7.20
C SER A 50 -5.44 10.63 6.05
N GLY A 51 -6.21 9.54 6.06
CA GLY A 51 -7.10 9.16 4.96
C GLY A 51 -6.35 8.60 3.74
N ALA A 52 -5.04 8.37 3.83
CA ALA A 52 -4.22 7.90 2.72
C ALA A 52 -4.65 6.52 2.20
N THR A 53 -5.25 5.68 3.04
CA THR A 53 -5.79 4.37 2.67
C THR A 53 -6.97 4.44 1.69
N ALA A 54 -7.60 5.61 1.50
CA ALA A 54 -8.60 5.82 0.45
C ALA A 54 -7.98 5.92 -0.96
N HIS A 55 -6.67 6.19 -1.04
CA HIS A 55 -5.95 6.44 -2.29
C HIS A 55 -4.82 5.44 -2.56
N LEU A 56 -4.29 4.81 -1.50
CA LEU A 56 -3.18 3.86 -1.56
C LEU A 56 -3.65 2.49 -1.11
N ARG A 57 -3.28 1.44 -1.86
CA ARG A 57 -3.47 0.07 -1.40
C ARG A 57 -2.36 -0.28 -0.41
N VAL A 58 -2.74 -0.92 0.68
CA VAL A 58 -1.81 -1.32 1.74
C VAL A 58 -1.92 -2.82 1.94
N TYR A 59 -0.78 -3.49 1.98
CA TYR A 59 -0.62 -4.92 2.22
C TYR A 59 0.19 -5.10 3.51
N ASN A 60 -0.10 -6.15 4.28
CA ASN A 60 0.75 -6.60 5.39
C ASN A 60 1.91 -7.49 4.90
N CYS A 61 1.81 -8.03 3.69
CA CYS A 61 2.79 -8.92 3.06
C CYS A 61 3.28 -8.41 1.71
N LEU A 62 4.58 -8.57 1.44
CA LEU A 62 5.14 -8.29 0.12
C LEU A 62 4.62 -9.27 -0.94
N GLN A 63 4.47 -10.55 -0.57
CA GLN A 63 3.99 -11.58 -1.49
C GLN A 63 2.57 -11.28 -2.02
N ASP A 64 1.70 -10.76 -1.17
CA ASP A 64 0.32 -10.41 -1.55
C ASP A 64 0.31 -9.22 -2.52
N ALA A 65 1.15 -8.22 -2.26
CA ALA A 65 1.31 -7.08 -3.16
C ALA A 65 1.81 -7.51 -4.55
N LEU A 66 2.77 -8.45 -4.62
CA LEU A 66 3.28 -8.98 -5.89
C LEU A 66 2.25 -9.86 -6.60
N THR A 67 1.52 -10.69 -5.85
CA THR A 67 0.48 -11.56 -6.39
C THR A 67 -0.66 -10.74 -7.01
N ALA A 68 -1.11 -9.68 -6.33
CA ALA A 68 -2.15 -8.78 -6.82
C ALA A 68 -1.80 -8.09 -8.16
N GLN A 69 -0.51 -7.91 -8.45
CA GLN A 69 -0.04 -7.33 -9.71
C GLN A 69 -0.06 -8.31 -10.87
N SER A 70 0.30 -9.56 -10.60
CA SER A 70 0.35 -10.62 -11.62
C SER A 70 -1.03 -10.99 -12.18
N VAL A 71 -2.09 -10.81 -11.40
CA VAL A 71 -3.47 -11.23 -11.75
C VAL A 71 -4.19 -10.21 -12.65
N GLY A 72 -3.61 -9.05 -12.97
CA GLY A 72 -4.25 -8.12 -13.90
C GLY A 72 -5.58 -7.57 -13.39
N GLY A 73 -5.61 -7.10 -12.13
CA GLY A 73 -6.62 -6.17 -11.63
C GLY A 73 -7.90 -6.78 -11.06
N VAL A 74 -7.93 -6.94 -9.74
CA VAL A 74 -9.14 -6.71 -8.91
C VAL A 74 -8.67 -6.01 -7.62
N PRO A 75 -9.31 -4.92 -7.16
CA PRO A 75 -9.00 -4.31 -5.86
C PRO A 75 -9.33 -5.26 -4.71
N LEU A 76 -8.46 -5.30 -3.70
CA LEU A 76 -8.58 -6.13 -2.49
C LEU A 76 -9.72 -5.71 -1.53
N LEU A 77 -10.73 -4.96 -2.00
CA LEU A 77 -12.00 -4.84 -1.27
C LEU A 77 -12.87 -6.12 -1.42
N ALA A 78 -12.33 -7.18 -2.04
CA ALA A 78 -13.02 -8.44 -2.29
C ALA A 78 -12.37 -9.66 -1.60
N LEU A 79 -11.33 -9.48 -0.78
CA LEU A 79 -10.77 -10.55 0.02
C LEU A 79 -10.86 -10.16 1.50
N ASP A 80 -12.01 -10.45 2.09
CA ASP A 80 -12.14 -10.70 3.52
C ASP A 80 -11.26 -11.91 3.87
N ALA A 81 -9.97 -11.68 4.07
CA ALA A 81 -9.09 -12.60 4.77
C ALA A 81 -7.80 -11.86 5.11
N VAL A 82 -7.70 -11.44 6.37
CA VAL A 82 -6.41 -11.38 7.04
C VAL A 82 -5.91 -12.82 7.08
N ASP A 83 -5.14 -13.24 6.06
CA ASP A 83 -4.39 -14.49 6.15
C ASP A 83 -3.20 -14.23 7.09
N GLU A 84 -3.12 -14.99 8.18
CA GLU A 84 -2.06 -14.90 9.19
C GLU A 84 -0.73 -15.52 8.71
N ARG A 85 -0.52 -15.61 7.39
CA ARG A 85 0.69 -16.15 6.77
C ARG A 85 1.60 -15.03 6.26
N CYS A 86 1.98 -14.15 7.19
CA CYS A 86 3.21 -13.36 7.19
C CYS A 86 3.74 -13.39 8.64
#